data_AF-A0A7C7Q668-F1
#
_entry.id   AF-A0A7C7Q668-F1
#
_cell.length_a   1.000
_cell.length_b   1.000
_cell.length_c   1.000
_cell.angle_alpha   90.00
_cell.angle_beta   90.00
_cell.angle_gamma   90.00
#
_symmetry.space_group_name_H-M   'P 1'
#
loop_
_entity.id
_entity.type
_entity.pdbx_description
1 polymer ?
#
loop_
_entity_poly.entity_id
_entity_poly.type
_entity_poly.pdbx_seq_one_letter_code
_entity_poly.pdbx_strand_id
1 'polypeptide(L)'
;LFASQKDELALMRRRDYHTMKHGCKRMPVMLSLALCPMLLLPLNDALALRRSGVLYRSERWHPADSPIRVVGELRIPRGVSVTINPGVVVELLPTKGKPGRIVVDGELRAIGTALQPIVFRSTIDIQGTDNRSYEGIIISPTATPANLEGTKGCAFKYCVFTNGRHPLVAKRTPVYIGYCWFENVGVTDALDFAISLDAGVIEYSRIRRCGTGALFLGKDAIARGCLIEDGMRDAIGGNAYIENCTIRKFPRFALSERGESFFLFSCLVNQCGTLVTLPNADGAFPNVTLEDTTVSNIGADTGWGVIHIRNRSKTNKRRVTINARGSENRILSPVLISDAIGGHEIIVQHIWWGTSNPDTKDANRFHGVGTKFTIFPVAPTDPYLQRISHEGAVVDADNKPVSDAMVWIADSRTAPTTTDAEGRFHIRGSTPGVYTLYAYMPYVGLGKAVADWAFAGEVSRTMGAGKEPLLIRLPGTIASIKRGR
;
A
#
# COMPACT_ATOMS: atom_id res chain seq x y z
N LEU A 1 52.95 49.37 -20.98
CA LEU A 1 54.10 48.54 -21.42
C LEU A 1 53.54 47.28 -22.09
N PHE A 2 53.94 47.09 -23.34
CA PHE A 2 53.45 46.19 -24.41
C PHE A 2 53.45 44.69 -24.03
N ALA A 3 52.40 43.91 -24.37
CA ALA A 3 52.14 43.10 -25.61
C ALA A 3 52.69 41.66 -25.51
N SER A 4 52.08 40.58 -26.03
CA SER A 4 51.22 40.31 -27.22
C SER A 4 50.29 39.11 -26.92
N GLN A 5 49.01 38.97 -27.34
CA GLN A 5 48.35 38.87 -28.68
C GLN A 5 48.82 37.66 -29.52
N LYS A 6 48.01 36.85 -30.24
CA LYS A 6 46.56 36.77 -30.58
C LYS A 6 46.30 35.54 -31.50
N ASP A 7 45.04 35.05 -31.55
CA ASP A 7 44.14 34.69 -32.69
C ASP A 7 44.71 33.89 -33.92
N GLU A 8 44.01 33.13 -34.78
CA GLU A 8 42.59 32.88 -35.10
C GLU A 8 42.43 31.72 -36.15
N LEU A 9 41.18 31.46 -36.49
CA LEU A 9 40.52 30.49 -37.38
C LEU A 9 40.95 30.33 -38.87
N ALA A 10 40.52 29.17 -39.40
CA ALA A 10 39.95 28.87 -40.74
C ALA A 10 40.84 28.72 -41.99
N LEU A 11 40.64 27.64 -42.77
CA LEU A 11 39.83 27.66 -44.01
C LEU A 11 39.83 26.29 -44.72
N MET A 12 38.67 25.94 -45.30
CA MET A 12 38.48 24.94 -46.37
C MET A 12 39.45 25.12 -47.54
N ARG A 13 39.81 24.03 -48.24
CA ARG A 13 39.76 23.97 -49.71
C ARG A 13 39.86 22.54 -50.29
N ARG A 14 39.01 22.34 -51.29
CA ARG A 14 38.81 21.20 -52.19
C ARG A 14 40.08 20.77 -52.95
N ARG A 15 40.11 19.52 -53.38
CA ARG A 15 40.65 19.13 -54.69
C ARG A 15 39.86 17.95 -55.28
N ASP A 16 39.15 18.24 -56.37
CA ASP A 16 38.66 17.30 -57.36
C ASP A 16 39.83 16.69 -58.16
N TYR A 17 39.64 15.50 -58.74
CA TYR A 17 39.98 15.11 -60.13
C TYR A 17 40.00 13.57 -60.27
N HIS A 18 39.00 12.98 -60.94
CA HIS A 18 39.23 12.35 -62.25
C HIS A 18 37.94 11.88 -62.94
N THR A 19 37.89 12.20 -64.23
CA THR A 19 36.87 12.00 -65.25
C THR A 19 37.08 10.72 -66.06
N MET A 20 36.02 10.32 -66.80
CA MET A 20 35.92 9.50 -68.04
C MET A 20 35.02 8.26 -67.88
N LYS A 21 34.13 7.85 -68.80
CA LYS A 21 33.67 8.32 -70.13
C LYS A 21 32.42 7.51 -70.55
N HIS A 22 31.52 8.15 -71.30
CA HIS A 22 30.59 7.71 -72.36
C HIS A 22 29.67 6.46 -72.27
N GLY A 23 28.40 6.63 -72.70
CA GLY A 23 27.72 5.58 -73.49
C GLY A 23 26.18 5.42 -73.44
N CYS A 24 25.43 6.37 -74.05
CA CYS A 24 24.22 6.16 -74.89
C CYS A 24 23.06 5.18 -74.49
N LYS A 25 21.83 5.71 -74.30
CA LYS A 25 20.62 5.52 -75.17
C LYS A 25 19.36 6.23 -74.61
N ARG A 26 18.62 6.90 -75.52
CA ARG A 26 17.25 7.49 -75.37
C ARG A 26 16.21 6.34 -75.34
N MET A 27 15.01 6.36 -74.72
CA MET A 27 13.82 7.25 -74.73
C MET A 27 12.69 6.51 -73.88
N PRO A 28 11.41 6.95 -73.75
CA PRO A 28 10.81 8.10 -73.07
C PRO A 28 9.78 7.75 -71.94
N VAL A 29 9.45 8.78 -71.12
CA VAL A 29 8.15 9.13 -70.50
C VAL A 29 7.18 8.01 -70.04
N MET A 30 6.96 7.91 -68.72
CA MET A 30 5.60 7.76 -68.18
C MET A 30 5.47 8.45 -66.80
N LEU A 31 4.47 9.31 -66.75
CA LEU A 31 3.95 10.10 -65.63
C LEU A 31 3.25 9.16 -64.64
N SER A 32 3.64 9.13 -63.36
CA SER A 32 2.86 8.48 -62.31
C SER A 32 3.06 9.17 -60.96
N LEU A 33 1.93 9.55 -60.36
CA LEU A 33 1.74 10.23 -59.09
C LEU A 33 2.76 9.83 -58.00
N ALA A 34 3.53 10.80 -57.52
CA ALA A 34 4.19 10.72 -56.23
C ALA A 34 3.13 10.90 -55.13
N LEU A 35 2.69 9.78 -54.54
CA LEU A 35 1.98 9.78 -53.27
C LEU A 35 2.94 10.37 -52.22
N CYS A 36 2.65 11.59 -51.79
CA CYS A 36 3.31 12.22 -50.67
C CYS A 36 3.11 11.33 -49.42
N PRO A 37 4.17 10.79 -48.78
CA PRO A 37 4.01 10.21 -47.47
C PRO A 37 3.74 11.37 -46.52
N MET A 38 2.45 11.62 -46.31
CA MET A 38 1.94 12.52 -45.30
C MET A 38 2.63 12.14 -43.99
N LEU A 39 3.42 13.08 -43.50
CA LEU A 39 4.09 13.07 -42.21
C LEU A 39 3.08 12.62 -41.14
N LEU A 40 3.13 11.34 -40.75
CA LEU A 40 2.42 10.81 -39.58
C LEU A 40 3.09 11.39 -38.33
N LEU A 41 2.77 12.64 -38.03
CA LEU A 41 2.96 13.18 -36.68
C LEU A 41 2.10 12.33 -35.72
N PRO A 42 2.60 11.99 -34.52
CA PRO A 42 1.79 11.27 -33.54
C PRO A 42 0.60 12.15 -33.14
N LEU A 43 -0.58 11.83 -33.66
CA LEU A 43 -1.83 12.57 -33.47
C LEU A 43 -2.48 12.36 -32.09
N ASN A 44 -1.77 11.81 -31.12
CA ASN A 44 -2.35 11.50 -29.80
C ASN A 44 -2.24 12.62 -28.76
N ASP A 45 -1.58 13.75 -29.06
CA ASP A 45 -1.45 14.84 -28.08
C ASP A 45 -2.58 15.89 -28.13
N ALA A 46 -3.36 15.93 -29.22
CA ALA A 46 -4.31 17.01 -29.48
C ALA A 46 -5.70 16.84 -28.81
N LEU A 47 -6.01 15.67 -28.22
CA LEU A 47 -7.32 15.36 -27.64
C LEU A 47 -7.35 15.26 -26.11
N ALA A 48 -6.21 15.38 -25.44
CA ALA A 48 -6.15 15.30 -23.98
C ALA A 48 -6.91 16.46 -23.32
N LEU A 49 -7.96 16.16 -22.55
CA LEU A 49 -8.73 17.19 -21.83
C LEU A 49 -7.82 17.88 -20.82
N ARG A 50 -7.55 19.17 -21.03
CA ARG A 50 -6.70 19.96 -20.13
C ARG A 50 -7.53 20.70 -19.09
N ARG A 51 -7.10 20.65 -17.82
CA ARG A 51 -7.73 21.35 -16.70
C ARG A 51 -6.70 22.07 -15.84
N SER A 52 -7.03 23.28 -15.41
CA SER A 52 -6.20 24.11 -14.53
C SER A 52 -7.04 25.27 -13.99
N GLY A 53 -6.63 25.89 -12.89
CA GLY A 53 -7.34 27.02 -12.30
C GLY A 53 -8.62 26.59 -11.59
N VAL A 54 -9.66 27.41 -11.63
CA VAL A 54 -10.93 27.15 -10.91
C VAL A 54 -11.98 26.63 -11.89
N LEU A 55 -12.72 25.58 -11.49
CA LEU A 55 -13.93 25.16 -12.21
C LEU A 55 -15.11 26.05 -11.84
N TYR A 56 -15.88 26.50 -12.85
CA TYR A 56 -17.06 27.34 -12.64
C TYR A 56 -18.38 26.56 -12.73
N ARG A 57 -18.34 25.31 -13.21
CA ARG A 57 -19.51 24.44 -13.40
C ARG A 57 -19.11 23.01 -13.09
N SER A 58 -20.08 22.21 -12.66
CA SER A 58 -19.87 20.78 -12.46
C SER A 58 -19.51 20.09 -13.77
N GLU A 59 -18.62 19.12 -13.68
CA GLU A 59 -18.13 18.36 -14.82
C GLU A 59 -18.26 16.86 -14.60
N ARG A 60 -18.37 16.14 -15.71
CA ARG A 60 -18.22 14.69 -15.74
C ARG A 60 -17.09 14.35 -16.70
N TRP A 61 -16.17 13.52 -16.23
CA TRP A 61 -15.00 13.08 -16.97
C TRP A 61 -15.22 11.65 -17.46
N HIS A 62 -14.97 11.42 -18.76
CA HIS A 62 -15.21 10.16 -19.44
C HIS A 62 -13.90 9.51 -19.91
N PRO A 63 -13.85 8.18 -20.09
CA PRO A 63 -12.67 7.51 -20.61
C PRO A 63 -12.19 8.05 -21.95
N ALA A 64 -13.10 8.51 -22.82
CA ALA A 64 -12.79 9.14 -24.09
C ALA A 64 -12.00 10.45 -23.95
N ASP A 65 -12.06 11.11 -22.78
CA ASP A 65 -11.30 12.33 -22.48
C ASP A 65 -9.87 12.03 -22.00
N SER A 66 -9.52 10.74 -21.83
CA SER A 66 -8.25 10.32 -21.23
C SER A 66 -7.08 10.38 -22.23
N PRO A 67 -5.87 10.80 -21.78
CA PRO A 67 -5.58 11.26 -20.43
C PRO A 67 -6.10 12.69 -20.19
N ILE A 68 -6.73 12.89 -19.02
CA ILE A 68 -7.11 14.21 -18.54
C ILE A 68 -5.89 14.82 -17.85
N ARG A 69 -5.37 15.91 -18.41
CA ARG A 69 -4.16 16.57 -17.93
C ARG A 69 -4.52 17.73 -17.02
N VAL A 70 -4.34 17.53 -15.72
CA VAL A 70 -4.43 18.59 -14.70
C VAL A 70 -3.09 19.31 -14.62
N VAL A 71 -3.02 20.54 -15.12
CA VAL A 71 -1.78 21.30 -15.22
C VAL A 71 -1.71 22.37 -14.12
N GLY A 72 -0.72 22.25 -13.23
CA GLY A 72 -0.61 23.03 -12.01
C GLY A 72 -1.72 22.64 -11.03
N GLU A 73 -2.38 23.65 -10.48
CA GLU A 73 -3.50 23.45 -9.55
C GLU A 73 -4.84 23.53 -10.29
N LEU A 74 -5.71 22.54 -10.04
CA LEU A 74 -7.14 22.59 -10.34
C LEU A 74 -7.92 22.74 -9.02
N ARG A 75 -8.84 23.69 -8.96
CA ARG A 75 -9.71 23.92 -7.81
C ARG A 75 -11.16 23.63 -8.17
N ILE A 76 -11.79 22.78 -7.37
CA ILE A 76 -13.22 22.46 -7.44
C ILE A 76 -13.89 23.24 -6.30
N PRO A 77 -14.49 24.41 -6.56
CA PRO A 77 -15.04 25.26 -5.50
C PRO A 77 -16.32 24.67 -4.89
N ARG A 78 -16.74 25.22 -3.75
CA ARG A 78 -17.99 24.86 -3.09
C ARG A 78 -19.18 24.99 -4.05
N GLY A 79 -20.07 24.00 -4.04
CA GLY A 79 -21.23 23.95 -4.93
C GLY A 79 -20.93 23.42 -6.35
N VAL A 80 -19.67 23.19 -6.69
CA VAL A 80 -19.26 22.52 -7.93
C VAL A 80 -18.86 21.08 -7.63
N SER A 81 -19.19 20.18 -8.54
CA SER A 81 -18.88 18.75 -8.44
C SER A 81 -18.12 18.24 -9.67
N VAL A 82 -17.16 17.35 -9.45
CA VAL A 82 -16.53 16.58 -10.53
C VAL A 82 -16.83 15.11 -10.31
N THR A 83 -17.46 14.48 -11.30
CA THR A 83 -17.66 13.03 -11.33
C THR A 83 -16.71 12.40 -12.34
N ILE A 84 -15.90 11.45 -11.91
CA ILE A 84 -14.97 10.73 -12.77
C ILE A 84 -15.51 9.31 -13.00
N ASN A 85 -15.76 8.96 -14.26
CA ASN A 85 -16.29 7.65 -14.63
C ASN A 85 -15.20 6.57 -14.61
N PRO A 86 -15.56 5.27 -14.50
CA PRO A 86 -14.62 4.15 -14.58
C PRO A 86 -13.74 4.19 -15.82
N GLY A 87 -12.45 3.85 -15.67
CA GLY A 87 -11.48 3.78 -16.77
C GLY A 87 -10.81 5.10 -17.15
N VAL A 88 -11.12 6.21 -16.46
CA VAL A 88 -10.45 7.50 -16.71
C VAL A 88 -9.02 7.50 -16.19
N VAL A 89 -8.10 8.08 -16.97
CA VAL A 89 -6.72 8.38 -16.55
C VAL A 89 -6.57 9.88 -16.32
N VAL A 90 -6.15 10.27 -15.12
CA VAL A 90 -5.87 11.65 -14.71
C VAL A 90 -4.37 11.81 -14.49
N GLU A 91 -3.75 12.70 -15.26
CA GLU A 91 -2.34 13.05 -15.15
C GLU A 91 -2.19 14.40 -14.45
N LEU A 92 -1.54 14.42 -13.29
CA LEU A 92 -1.24 15.65 -12.56
C LEU A 92 0.16 16.14 -12.94
N LEU A 93 0.20 17.27 -13.63
CA LEU A 93 1.39 17.84 -14.23
C LEU A 93 1.74 19.14 -13.51
N PRO A 94 2.87 19.22 -12.79
CA PRO A 94 3.32 20.44 -12.13
C PRO A 94 3.75 21.50 -13.16
N THR A 95 3.77 22.77 -12.74
CA THR A 95 4.29 23.91 -13.53
C THR A 95 5.26 24.75 -12.70
N LYS A 96 5.94 25.72 -13.33
CA LYS A 96 6.86 26.62 -12.61
C LYS A 96 6.13 27.33 -11.46
N GLY A 97 6.48 26.97 -10.23
CA GLY A 97 5.91 27.55 -9.01
C GLY A 97 4.54 27.02 -8.60
N LYS A 98 3.99 26.00 -9.27
CA LYS A 98 2.73 25.35 -8.84
C LYS A 98 2.84 23.82 -8.92
N PRO A 99 2.59 23.09 -7.82
CA PRO A 99 2.54 21.63 -7.85
C PRO A 99 1.38 21.14 -8.71
N GLY A 100 1.48 19.91 -9.22
CA GLY A 100 0.36 19.24 -9.88
C GLY A 100 -0.61 18.77 -8.80
N ARG A 101 -1.77 19.41 -8.64
CA ARG A 101 -2.73 19.04 -7.58
C ARG A 101 -4.17 19.38 -7.90
N ILE A 102 -5.08 18.67 -7.24
CA ILE A 102 -6.51 19.00 -7.23
C ILE A 102 -6.89 19.43 -5.81
N VAL A 103 -7.40 20.65 -5.66
CA VAL A 103 -7.94 21.17 -4.40
C VAL A 103 -9.46 21.12 -4.47
N VAL A 104 -10.09 20.42 -3.53
CA VAL A 104 -11.53 20.19 -3.51
C VAL A 104 -12.14 20.94 -2.34
N ASP A 105 -12.90 21.99 -2.63
CA ASP A 105 -13.82 22.67 -1.70
C ASP A 105 -15.28 22.30 -1.95
N GLY A 106 -15.58 21.70 -3.10
CA GLY A 106 -16.89 21.18 -3.51
C GLY A 106 -16.97 19.67 -3.34
N GLU A 107 -17.31 18.95 -4.40
CA GLU A 107 -17.38 17.48 -4.41
C GLU A 107 -16.48 16.90 -5.50
N LEU A 108 -15.72 15.86 -5.15
CA LEU A 108 -14.98 15.04 -6.11
C LEU A 108 -15.34 13.57 -5.90
N ARG A 109 -15.97 12.97 -6.90
CA ARG A 109 -16.44 11.58 -6.83
C ARG A 109 -15.81 10.75 -7.94
N ALA A 110 -14.92 9.84 -7.58
CA ALA A 110 -14.18 8.98 -8.49
C ALA A 110 -14.50 7.51 -8.16
N ILE A 111 -15.46 6.94 -8.88
CA ILE A 111 -15.94 5.58 -8.64
C ILE A 111 -15.66 4.75 -9.88
N GLY A 112 -14.54 4.02 -9.85
CA GLY A 112 -14.16 3.04 -10.86
C GLY A 112 -14.83 1.68 -10.65
N THR A 113 -14.32 0.69 -11.35
CA THR A 113 -14.63 -0.73 -11.12
C THR A 113 -13.34 -1.54 -11.09
N ALA A 114 -13.39 -2.78 -10.60
CA ALA A 114 -12.22 -3.67 -10.62
C ALA A 114 -11.66 -3.90 -12.04
N LEU A 115 -12.51 -3.89 -13.07
CA LEU A 115 -12.10 -4.07 -14.48
C LEU A 115 -11.62 -2.77 -15.14
N GLN A 116 -12.15 -1.62 -14.67
CA GLN A 116 -11.86 -0.30 -15.22
C GLN A 116 -11.56 0.67 -14.06
N PRO A 117 -10.39 0.53 -13.42
CA PRO A 117 -10.01 1.43 -12.35
C PRO A 117 -9.80 2.85 -12.89
N ILE A 118 -9.98 3.84 -12.03
CA ILE A 118 -9.60 5.23 -12.31
C ILE A 118 -8.14 5.40 -11.90
N VAL A 119 -7.30 5.94 -12.78
CA VAL A 119 -5.85 6.07 -12.51
C VAL A 119 -5.49 7.53 -12.31
N PHE A 120 -4.99 7.88 -11.13
CA PHE A 120 -4.34 9.15 -10.84
C PHE A 120 -2.83 8.95 -10.84
N ARG A 121 -2.12 9.67 -11.71
CA ARG A 121 -0.66 9.51 -11.84
C ARG A 121 0.06 10.83 -12.10
N SER A 122 1.35 10.80 -11.83
CA SER A 122 2.34 11.73 -12.36
C SER A 122 3.17 11.04 -13.44
N THR A 123 3.51 11.74 -14.51
CA THR A 123 4.53 11.30 -15.49
C THR A 123 5.95 11.64 -15.05
N ILE A 124 6.09 12.43 -13.99
CA ILE A 124 7.36 12.76 -13.35
C ILE A 124 7.56 11.81 -12.16
N ASP A 125 8.68 11.09 -12.15
CA ASP A 125 9.05 10.18 -11.07
C ASP A 125 9.32 10.95 -9.77
N ILE A 126 8.87 10.40 -8.64
CA ILE A 126 8.85 11.03 -7.32
C ILE A 126 10.14 10.81 -6.51
N GLN A 127 11.15 10.16 -7.06
CA GLN A 127 12.38 9.80 -6.34
C GLN A 127 13.33 11.00 -6.10
N GLY A 128 12.90 12.25 -6.32
CA GLY A 128 13.73 13.45 -6.19
C GLY A 128 13.21 14.48 -5.19
N THR A 129 14.13 15.22 -4.57
CA THR A 129 13.91 16.39 -3.69
C THR A 129 13.28 17.60 -4.38
N ASP A 130 12.75 17.42 -5.59
CA ASP A 130 12.08 18.49 -6.32
C ASP A 130 10.67 18.70 -5.75
N ASN A 131 10.48 19.84 -5.08
CA ASN A 131 9.19 20.38 -4.62
C ASN A 131 8.19 20.68 -5.76
N ARG A 132 8.48 20.29 -7.00
CA ARG A 132 7.64 20.45 -8.19
C ARG A 132 7.07 19.11 -8.68
N SER A 133 6.63 18.22 -7.80
CA SER A 133 5.98 16.94 -8.16
C SER A 133 4.44 16.99 -8.02
N TYR A 134 3.75 15.92 -8.42
CA TYR A 134 2.34 15.68 -8.08
C TYR A 134 2.19 15.69 -6.55
N GLU A 135 1.64 16.78 -6.02
CA GLU A 135 1.42 16.90 -4.57
C GLU A 135 0.27 16.00 -4.16
N GLY A 136 -0.87 16.05 -4.84
CA GLY A 136 -2.00 15.22 -4.39
C GLY A 136 -3.37 15.68 -4.82
N ILE A 137 -4.37 14.96 -4.29
CA ILE A 137 -5.73 15.46 -4.15
C ILE A 137 -5.89 15.93 -2.71
N ILE A 138 -6.24 17.21 -2.54
CA ILE A 138 -6.41 17.85 -1.24
C ILE A 138 -7.90 18.14 -1.04
N ILE A 139 -8.53 17.39 -0.15
CA ILE A 139 -9.91 17.60 0.28
C ILE A 139 -9.91 18.61 1.43
N SER A 140 -10.50 19.77 1.18
CA SER A 140 -10.53 20.87 2.14
C SER A 140 -11.65 20.68 3.18
N PRO A 141 -11.60 21.41 4.31
CA PRO A 141 -12.65 21.39 5.34
C PRO A 141 -14.05 21.83 4.86
N THR A 142 -14.18 22.45 3.69
CA THR A 142 -15.48 22.89 3.15
C THR A 142 -16.05 21.93 2.11
N ALA A 143 -15.28 20.91 1.73
CA ALA A 143 -15.72 19.91 0.76
C ALA A 143 -16.94 19.12 1.25
N THR A 144 -17.67 18.55 0.31
CA THR A 144 -18.88 17.76 0.59
C THR A 144 -18.47 16.46 1.27
N PRO A 145 -18.86 16.24 2.54
CA PRO A 145 -18.40 15.09 3.31
C PRO A 145 -19.00 13.80 2.77
N ALA A 146 -18.21 12.73 2.76
CA ALA A 146 -18.68 11.41 2.42
C ALA A 146 -19.46 10.76 3.56
N ASN A 147 -20.38 9.87 3.19
CA ASN A 147 -20.94 8.92 4.13
C ASN A 147 -20.06 7.66 4.22
N LEU A 148 -20.33 6.80 5.22
CA LEU A 148 -19.51 5.61 5.50
C LEU A 148 -19.53 4.58 4.37
N GLU A 149 -20.56 4.55 3.53
CA GLU A 149 -20.62 3.64 2.37
C GLU A 149 -20.04 4.27 1.09
N GLY A 150 -19.58 5.52 1.12
CA GLY A 150 -19.06 6.23 -0.06
C GLY A 150 -20.07 6.38 -1.20
N THR A 151 -21.37 6.50 -0.88
CA THR A 151 -22.44 6.76 -1.85
C THR A 151 -22.70 8.24 -2.07
N LYS A 152 -22.23 9.09 -1.16
CA LYS A 152 -22.35 10.56 -1.20
C LYS A 152 -21.00 11.22 -0.95
N GLY A 153 -20.86 12.48 -1.37
CA GLY A 153 -19.72 13.33 -1.09
C GLY A 153 -18.42 12.88 -1.76
N CYS A 154 -17.30 13.33 -1.20
CA CYS A 154 -15.97 13.03 -1.73
C CYS A 154 -15.58 11.57 -1.50
N ALA A 155 -15.66 10.75 -2.55
CA ALA A 155 -15.45 9.31 -2.46
C ALA A 155 -14.56 8.78 -3.60
N PHE A 156 -13.70 7.84 -3.25
CA PHE A 156 -12.76 7.15 -4.15
C PHE A 156 -13.00 5.64 -4.04
N LYS A 157 -13.39 5.00 -5.15
CA LYS A 157 -13.58 3.55 -5.22
C LYS A 157 -12.89 2.99 -6.45
N TYR A 158 -12.14 1.90 -6.29
CA TYR A 158 -11.40 1.28 -7.40
C TYR A 158 -10.50 2.29 -8.12
N CYS A 159 -9.79 3.11 -7.34
CA CYS A 159 -8.83 4.09 -7.83
C CYS A 159 -7.41 3.58 -7.64
N VAL A 160 -6.53 3.89 -8.58
CA VAL A 160 -5.11 3.61 -8.51
C VAL A 160 -4.36 4.94 -8.46
N PHE A 161 -3.55 5.13 -7.44
CA PHE A 161 -2.71 6.30 -7.24
C PHE A 161 -1.24 5.89 -7.37
N THR A 162 -0.53 6.49 -8.32
CA THR A 162 0.89 6.17 -8.55
C THR A 162 1.75 7.42 -8.64
N ASN A 163 2.97 7.34 -8.10
CA ASN A 163 3.97 8.39 -8.19
C ASN A 163 3.45 9.73 -7.64
N GLY A 164 2.74 9.69 -6.51
CA GLY A 164 2.21 10.88 -5.84
C GLY A 164 2.93 11.16 -4.53
N ARG A 165 3.28 12.42 -4.28
CA ARG A 165 3.93 12.84 -3.04
C ARG A 165 2.99 12.68 -1.84
N HIS A 166 1.74 13.13 -1.98
CA HIS A 166 0.65 12.98 -1.03
C HIS A 166 -0.64 12.66 -1.80
N PRO A 167 -0.76 11.47 -2.40
CA PRO A 167 -1.84 11.13 -3.34
C PRO A 167 -3.23 11.56 -2.87
N LEU A 168 -3.50 11.47 -1.56
CA LEU A 168 -4.75 11.92 -0.98
C LEU A 168 -4.57 12.47 0.45
N VAL A 169 -5.03 13.71 0.65
CA VAL A 169 -5.02 14.40 1.94
C VAL A 169 -6.42 14.96 2.21
N ALA A 170 -7.04 14.58 3.32
CA ALA A 170 -8.34 15.06 3.74
C ALA A 170 -8.27 15.69 5.12
N LYS A 171 -8.48 17.02 5.18
CA LYS A 171 -8.42 17.79 6.42
C LYS A 171 -9.81 18.09 6.93
N ARG A 172 -10.16 17.54 8.09
CA ARG A 172 -11.45 17.73 8.80
C ARG A 172 -12.74 17.42 8.01
N THR A 173 -12.63 16.82 6.83
CA THR A 173 -13.77 16.41 6.01
C THR A 173 -13.76 14.90 5.90
N PRO A 174 -14.83 14.20 6.30
CA PRO A 174 -14.99 12.77 6.06
C PRO A 174 -14.85 12.43 4.57
N VAL A 175 -13.95 11.51 4.26
CA VAL A 175 -13.73 10.97 2.92
C VAL A 175 -13.87 9.45 2.97
N TYR A 176 -14.44 8.88 1.91
CA TYR A 176 -14.49 7.43 1.74
C TYR A 176 -13.47 6.98 0.70
N ILE A 177 -12.67 5.98 1.05
CA ILE A 177 -11.71 5.31 0.17
C ILE A 177 -11.96 3.80 0.27
N GLY A 178 -12.35 3.16 -0.83
CA GLY A 178 -12.60 1.72 -0.86
C GLY A 178 -11.92 1.07 -2.05
N TYR A 179 -11.33 -0.12 -1.86
CA TYR A 179 -10.76 -0.90 -2.97
C TYR A 179 -9.72 -0.13 -3.80
N CYS A 180 -8.95 0.76 -3.16
CA CYS A 180 -7.96 1.59 -3.84
C CYS A 180 -6.55 1.01 -3.73
N TRP A 181 -5.70 1.31 -4.72
CA TRP A 181 -4.29 0.94 -4.73
C TRP A 181 -3.43 2.19 -4.74
N PHE A 182 -2.56 2.35 -3.73
CA PHE A 182 -1.53 3.37 -3.67
C PHE A 182 -0.15 2.71 -3.85
N GLU A 183 0.54 3.02 -4.94
CA GLU A 183 1.82 2.39 -5.30
C GLU A 183 2.89 3.46 -5.58
N ASN A 184 4.06 3.34 -4.95
CA ASN A 184 5.14 4.31 -5.11
C ASN A 184 4.63 5.72 -4.80
N VAL A 185 4.28 5.95 -3.54
CA VAL A 185 3.67 7.20 -3.05
C VAL A 185 4.40 7.71 -1.81
N GLY A 186 4.22 8.97 -1.43
CA GLY A 186 4.84 9.52 -0.23
C GLY A 186 6.15 10.27 -0.49
N VAL A 187 6.62 10.95 0.55
CA VAL A 187 7.90 11.68 0.58
C VAL A 187 8.99 10.85 1.21
N THR A 188 10.25 11.08 0.86
CA THR A 188 11.39 10.35 1.42
C THR A 188 12.25 11.18 2.37
N ASP A 189 12.10 12.51 2.33
CA ASP A 189 12.98 13.50 2.97
C ASP A 189 12.49 14.04 4.32
N ALA A 190 11.18 14.01 4.57
CA ALA A 190 10.56 14.42 5.84
C ALA A 190 9.65 13.31 6.37
N LEU A 191 9.40 13.24 7.68
CA LEU A 191 8.42 12.31 8.24
C LEU A 191 7.00 12.82 7.96
N ASP A 192 6.45 12.40 6.83
CA ASP A 192 5.14 12.78 6.33
C ASP A 192 4.44 11.55 5.72
N PHE A 193 3.12 11.56 5.70
CA PHE A 193 2.34 10.37 5.34
C PHE A 193 1.76 10.50 3.96
N ALA A 194 1.90 9.44 3.14
CA ALA A 194 1.37 9.40 1.78
C ALA A 194 -0.15 9.67 1.75
N ILE A 195 -0.87 9.11 2.72
CA ILE A 195 -2.30 9.34 2.90
C ILE A 195 -2.52 9.94 4.28
N SER A 196 -3.29 11.02 4.36
CA SER A 196 -3.68 11.64 5.63
C SER A 196 -5.17 11.89 5.67
N LEU A 197 -5.88 11.29 6.62
CA LEU A 197 -7.32 11.41 6.80
C LEU A 197 -7.63 11.82 8.24
N ASP A 198 -8.14 13.02 8.46
CA ASP A 198 -8.59 13.42 9.80
C ASP A 198 -9.89 12.72 10.21
N ALA A 199 -10.75 12.43 9.23
CA ALA A 199 -12.04 11.77 9.40
C ALA A 199 -12.40 10.94 8.16
N GLY A 200 -13.19 9.87 8.35
CA GLY A 200 -13.71 9.03 7.27
C GLY A 200 -13.25 7.58 7.33
N VAL A 201 -13.26 6.91 6.18
CA VAL A 201 -12.96 5.47 6.10
C VAL A 201 -12.00 5.20 4.95
N ILE A 202 -10.97 4.40 5.21
CA ILE A 202 -10.20 3.70 4.19
C ILE A 202 -10.37 2.20 4.39
N GLU A 203 -10.91 1.51 3.40
CA GLU A 203 -11.16 0.07 3.50
C GLU A 203 -10.74 -0.72 2.27
N TYR A 204 -10.39 -1.98 2.49
CA TYR A 204 -10.04 -2.96 1.44
C TYR A 204 -9.01 -2.41 0.45
N SER A 205 -8.09 -1.58 0.94
CA SER A 205 -7.16 -0.81 0.12
C SER A 205 -5.73 -1.27 0.35
N ARG A 206 -4.90 -1.14 -0.69
CA ARG A 206 -3.48 -1.50 -0.64
C ARG A 206 -2.63 -0.25 -0.67
N ILE A 207 -1.71 -0.13 0.28
CA ILE A 207 -0.74 0.96 0.37
C ILE A 207 0.64 0.32 0.36
N ARG A 208 1.42 0.57 -0.70
CA ARG A 208 2.67 -0.13 -0.92
C ARG A 208 3.76 0.76 -1.50
N ARG A 209 5.02 0.46 -1.13
CA ARG A 209 6.19 1.24 -1.56
C ARG A 209 6.00 2.71 -1.23
N CYS A 210 5.54 2.97 -0.01
CA CYS A 210 5.35 4.32 0.46
C CYS A 210 6.67 4.92 0.97
N GLY A 211 6.74 6.25 0.99
CA GLY A 211 7.84 7.00 1.57
C GLY A 211 7.96 6.84 3.10
N THR A 212 8.27 7.91 3.80
CA THR A 212 8.56 7.88 5.24
C THR A 212 7.35 7.50 6.10
N GLY A 213 6.13 7.80 5.66
CA GLY A 213 4.87 7.41 6.32
C GLY A 213 3.86 6.85 5.32
N ALA A 214 3.16 5.77 5.67
CA ALA A 214 2.12 5.22 4.80
C ALA A 214 0.77 5.93 5.00
N LEU A 215 0.25 5.90 6.24
CA LEU A 215 -1.11 6.33 6.56
C LEU A 215 -1.15 7.12 7.87
N PHE A 216 -1.75 8.31 7.84
CA PHE A 216 -2.08 9.09 9.02
C PHE A 216 -3.59 9.12 9.21
N LEU A 217 -4.07 8.72 10.39
CA LEU A 217 -5.49 8.71 10.73
C LEU A 217 -5.75 9.67 11.89
N GLY A 218 -6.74 10.55 11.74
CA GLY A 218 -7.31 11.31 12.84
C GLY A 218 -8.29 10.47 13.65
N LYS A 219 -8.74 11.04 14.77
CA LYS A 219 -9.61 10.36 15.77
C LYS A 219 -10.94 9.84 15.20
N ASP A 220 -11.40 10.43 14.09
CA ASP A 220 -12.67 10.11 13.44
C ASP A 220 -12.43 9.35 12.12
N ALA A 221 -11.22 8.80 11.92
CA ALA A 221 -10.82 8.05 10.75
C ALA A 221 -10.57 6.58 11.08
N ILE A 222 -11.03 5.69 10.20
CA ILE A 222 -10.95 4.23 10.37
C ILE A 222 -10.22 3.61 9.17
N ALA A 223 -9.30 2.69 9.45
CA ALA A 223 -8.76 1.77 8.44
C ALA A 223 -9.31 0.35 8.66
N ARG A 224 -9.86 -0.27 7.62
CA ARG A 224 -10.41 -1.64 7.68
C ARG A 224 -9.94 -2.53 6.53
N GLY A 225 -9.46 -3.74 6.80
CA GLY A 225 -9.16 -4.68 5.72
C GLY A 225 -8.03 -4.21 4.78
N CYS A 226 -7.15 -3.35 5.26
CA CYS A 226 -6.10 -2.74 4.43
C CYS A 226 -4.81 -3.57 4.49
N LEU A 227 -4.10 -3.63 3.35
CA LEU A 227 -2.75 -4.15 3.26
C LEU A 227 -1.77 -2.98 3.14
N ILE A 228 -0.96 -2.78 4.18
CA ILE A 228 -0.01 -1.68 4.31
C ILE A 228 1.39 -2.30 4.35
N GLU A 229 2.18 -2.13 3.29
CA GLU A 229 3.42 -2.89 3.14
C GLU A 229 4.57 -2.19 2.40
N ASP A 230 5.78 -2.71 2.58
CA ASP A 230 6.98 -2.33 1.83
C ASP A 230 7.28 -0.81 1.90
N GLY A 231 7.05 -0.15 3.04
CA GLY A 231 7.30 1.29 3.21
C GLY A 231 8.71 1.62 3.68
N MET A 232 9.16 2.85 3.46
CA MET A 232 10.57 3.22 3.75
C MET A 232 10.88 3.42 5.23
N ARG A 233 9.92 3.83 6.07
CA ARG A 233 10.17 4.06 7.51
C ARG A 233 9.01 3.63 8.41
N ASP A 234 7.94 4.42 8.45
CA ASP A 234 6.85 4.30 9.40
C ASP A 234 5.54 3.89 8.68
N ALA A 235 4.73 3.01 9.27
CA ALA A 235 3.48 2.60 8.65
C ALA A 235 2.34 3.57 9.00
N ILE A 236 1.95 3.65 10.28
CA ILE A 236 0.73 4.35 10.68
C ILE A 236 1.00 5.41 11.75
N GLY A 237 0.44 6.61 11.60
CA GLY A 237 0.49 7.69 12.60
C GLY A 237 -0.89 8.25 12.97
N GLY A 238 -0.93 9.15 13.94
CA GLY A 238 -2.13 9.87 14.38
C GLY A 238 -2.92 9.19 15.52
N ASN A 239 -4.25 9.31 15.48
CA ASN A 239 -5.20 8.68 16.40
C ASN A 239 -5.90 7.53 15.68
N ALA A 240 -5.17 6.45 15.43
CA ALA A 240 -5.54 5.42 14.48
C ALA A 240 -6.45 4.35 15.09
N TYR A 241 -7.62 4.15 14.47
CA TYR A 241 -8.45 2.97 14.64
C TYR A 241 -8.26 2.04 13.43
N ILE A 242 -7.77 0.84 13.67
CA ILE A 242 -7.35 -0.11 12.64
C ILE A 242 -7.99 -1.46 12.91
N GLU A 243 -8.70 -1.99 11.92
CA GLU A 243 -9.46 -3.24 12.02
C GLU A 243 -9.09 -4.18 10.87
N ASN A 244 -8.81 -5.45 11.14
CA ASN A 244 -8.56 -6.47 10.11
C ASN A 244 -7.47 -6.07 9.09
N CYS A 245 -6.46 -5.32 9.52
CA CYS A 245 -5.41 -4.84 8.62
C CYS A 245 -4.13 -5.66 8.75
N THR A 246 -3.39 -5.77 7.66
CA THR A 246 -2.03 -6.31 7.63
C THR A 246 -1.03 -5.18 7.45
N ILE A 247 -0.08 -5.05 8.39
CA ILE A 247 1.02 -4.10 8.37
C ILE A 247 2.32 -4.90 8.29
N ARG A 248 3.13 -4.68 7.25
CA ARG A 248 4.41 -5.40 7.16
C ARG A 248 5.55 -4.68 6.47
N LYS A 249 6.78 -5.06 6.79
CA LYS A 249 8.00 -4.60 6.10
C LYS A 249 8.20 -3.09 6.19
N PHE A 250 8.10 -2.57 7.41
CA PHE A 250 8.46 -1.19 7.73
C PHE A 250 9.73 -1.19 8.58
N PRO A 251 10.87 -0.72 8.06
CA PRO A 251 12.16 -0.92 8.71
C PRO A 251 12.30 -0.13 10.01
N ARG A 252 11.44 0.88 10.26
CA ARG A 252 11.46 1.67 11.49
C ARG A 252 10.29 1.33 12.41
N PHE A 253 9.08 1.83 12.13
CA PHE A 253 7.93 1.72 13.04
C PHE A 253 6.68 1.19 12.34
N ALA A 254 5.99 0.22 12.95
CA ALA A 254 4.62 -0.07 12.57
C ALA A 254 3.68 1.07 13.01
N LEU A 255 3.81 1.52 14.26
CA LEU A 255 3.08 2.64 14.85
C LEU A 255 4.05 3.79 15.10
N SER A 256 3.88 4.86 14.33
CA SER A 256 4.75 6.02 14.28
C SER A 256 4.73 6.84 15.57
N GLU A 257 5.84 7.51 15.83
CA GLU A 257 5.99 8.48 16.93
C GLU A 257 5.15 9.76 16.78
N ARG A 258 4.49 9.95 15.64
CA ARG A 258 3.55 11.07 15.39
C ARG A 258 2.09 10.71 15.72
N GLY A 259 1.84 9.70 16.55
CA GLY A 259 0.47 9.31 16.92
C GLY A 259 0.23 9.26 18.42
N GLU A 260 -0.97 9.67 18.84
CA GLU A 260 -1.35 9.79 20.25
C GLU A 260 -2.06 8.54 20.78
N SER A 261 -2.84 7.87 19.93
CA SER A 261 -3.58 6.66 20.28
C SER A 261 -3.64 5.70 19.11
N PHE A 262 -3.49 4.41 19.39
CA PHE A 262 -3.54 3.33 18.41
C PHE A 262 -4.43 2.22 18.94
N PHE A 263 -5.46 1.88 18.20
CA PHE A 263 -6.36 0.77 18.49
C PHE A 263 -6.31 -0.21 17.33
N LEU A 264 -5.79 -1.41 17.59
CA LEU A 264 -5.64 -2.47 16.60
C LEU A 264 -6.58 -3.61 16.97
N PHE A 265 -7.48 -3.98 16.06
CA PHE A 265 -8.43 -5.07 16.22
C PHE A 265 -8.23 -6.11 15.12
N SER A 266 -8.00 -7.38 15.49
CA SER A 266 -7.82 -8.48 14.53
C SER A 266 -6.76 -8.19 13.47
N CYS A 267 -5.67 -7.52 13.87
CA CYS A 267 -4.63 -7.07 12.95
C CYS A 267 -3.44 -8.04 12.89
N LEU A 268 -2.69 -8.01 11.78
CA LEU A 268 -1.40 -8.67 11.64
C LEU A 268 -0.30 -7.63 11.45
N VAL A 269 0.71 -7.63 12.32
CA VAL A 269 1.91 -6.81 12.21
C VAL A 269 3.13 -7.73 12.08
N ASN A 270 3.90 -7.61 11.00
CA ASN A 270 5.01 -8.52 10.72
C ASN A 270 6.20 -7.84 10.06
N GLN A 271 7.44 -8.26 10.35
CA GLN A 271 8.65 -7.77 9.68
C GLN A 271 8.81 -6.24 9.78
N CYS A 272 8.54 -5.66 10.95
CA CYS A 272 8.78 -4.23 11.19
C CYS A 272 9.96 -4.02 12.15
N GLY A 273 10.56 -2.83 12.13
CA GLY A 273 11.67 -2.47 13.01
C GLY A 273 11.28 -2.49 14.49
N THR A 274 10.16 -1.90 14.85
CA THR A 274 9.50 -2.06 16.16
C THR A 274 7.99 -1.85 15.97
N LEU A 275 7.15 -2.38 16.86
CA LEU A 275 5.72 -2.09 16.82
C LEU A 275 5.51 -0.62 17.19
N VAL A 276 6.07 -0.19 18.31
CA VAL A 276 5.90 1.17 18.84
C VAL A 276 7.10 1.58 19.69
N THR A 277 7.43 2.87 19.66
CA THR A 277 8.41 3.45 20.58
C THR A 277 7.78 4.33 21.63
N LEU A 278 8.36 4.35 22.82
CA LEU A 278 7.90 5.15 23.94
C LEU A 278 9.04 5.99 24.55
N PRO A 279 8.77 7.22 25.01
CA PRO A 279 7.65 8.04 24.55
C PRO A 279 7.76 8.36 23.04
N ASN A 280 6.73 9.00 22.50
CA ASN A 280 6.75 9.67 21.21
C ASN A 280 7.84 10.76 21.13
N ALA A 281 8.05 11.29 19.93
CA ALA A 281 9.04 12.35 19.69
C ALA A 281 8.81 13.61 20.54
N ASP A 282 7.56 13.89 20.90
CA ASP A 282 7.13 15.01 21.75
C ASP A 282 7.19 14.71 23.26
N GLY A 283 7.56 13.48 23.65
CA GLY A 283 7.59 13.05 25.05
C GLY A 283 6.26 12.51 25.58
N ALA A 284 5.19 12.51 24.78
CA ALA A 284 3.92 11.89 25.15
C ALA A 284 4.00 10.36 25.08
N PHE A 285 3.23 9.67 25.92
CA PHE A 285 3.08 8.22 25.82
C PHE A 285 1.84 7.92 24.98
N PRO A 286 1.98 7.27 23.82
CA PRO A 286 0.83 6.86 23.04
C PRO A 286 0.01 5.83 23.82
N ASN A 287 -1.31 5.91 23.70
CA ASN A 287 -2.20 4.86 24.19
C ASN A 287 -2.26 3.75 23.14
N VAL A 288 -1.77 2.56 23.45
CA VAL A 288 -1.80 1.41 22.53
C VAL A 288 -2.75 0.36 23.08
N THR A 289 -3.77 0.03 22.28
CA THR A 289 -4.71 -1.06 22.55
C THR A 289 -4.61 -2.12 21.46
N LEU A 290 -4.43 -3.37 21.87
CA LEU A 290 -4.39 -4.53 20.98
C LEU A 290 -5.58 -5.43 21.32
N GLU A 291 -6.33 -5.84 20.30
CA GLU A 291 -7.40 -6.82 20.42
C GLU A 291 -7.26 -7.85 19.31
N ASP A 292 -7.15 -9.13 19.70
CA ASP A 292 -6.94 -10.27 18.81
C ASP A 292 -5.88 -10.03 17.71
N THR A 293 -4.81 -9.31 18.09
CA THR A 293 -3.78 -8.86 17.17
C THR A 293 -2.54 -9.75 17.25
N THR A 294 -2.03 -10.15 16.09
CA THR A 294 -0.78 -10.89 15.97
C THR A 294 0.36 -9.98 15.56
N VAL A 295 1.44 -9.96 16.34
CA VAL A 295 2.67 -9.23 16.07
C VAL A 295 3.82 -10.23 15.96
N SER A 296 4.60 -10.21 14.89
CA SER A 296 5.63 -11.23 14.63
C SER A 296 6.86 -10.68 13.92
N ASN A 297 8.00 -11.35 14.08
CA ASN A 297 9.28 -11.02 13.42
C ASN A 297 9.65 -9.54 13.48
N ILE A 298 9.46 -8.92 14.65
CA ILE A 298 9.81 -7.52 14.87
C ILE A 298 11.26 -7.40 15.32
N GLY A 299 11.95 -6.33 14.91
CA GLY A 299 13.26 -5.99 15.46
C GLY A 299 14.47 -6.55 14.73
N ALA A 300 14.27 -7.31 13.65
CA ALA A 300 15.35 -7.99 12.94
C ALA A 300 16.47 -7.03 12.47
N ASP A 301 16.09 -5.87 11.93
CA ASP A 301 17.05 -4.91 11.35
C ASP A 301 17.50 -3.81 12.33
N THR A 302 16.72 -3.55 13.38
CA THR A 302 16.96 -2.44 14.33
C THR A 302 17.60 -2.91 15.64
N GLY A 303 17.50 -4.19 15.96
CA GLY A 303 17.80 -4.73 17.29
C GLY A 303 16.82 -4.26 18.38
N TRP A 304 15.72 -3.60 18.01
CA TRP A 304 14.72 -3.11 18.95
C TRP A 304 13.69 -4.18 19.27
N GLY A 305 13.17 -4.14 20.50
CA GLY A 305 12.04 -4.98 20.88
C GLY A 305 10.74 -4.59 20.16
N VAL A 306 9.71 -5.43 20.30
CA VAL A 306 8.35 -5.08 19.88
C VAL A 306 7.93 -3.73 20.46
N ILE A 307 8.23 -3.49 21.72
CA ILE A 307 8.16 -2.15 22.33
C ILE A 307 9.57 -1.65 22.63
N HIS A 308 9.88 -0.44 22.18
CA HIS A 308 11.18 0.17 22.43
C HIS A 308 11.07 1.49 23.21
N ILE A 309 11.62 1.52 24.42
CA ILE A 309 11.72 2.73 25.25
C ILE A 309 13.06 3.40 25.00
N ARG A 310 13.04 4.66 24.54
CA ARG A 310 14.23 5.37 24.07
C ARG A 310 14.99 6.07 25.20
N ASN A 311 16.31 6.21 25.03
CA ASN A 311 17.22 6.95 25.91
C ASN A 311 17.09 8.48 25.87
N ARG A 312 15.93 9.03 25.48
CA ARG A 312 15.71 10.49 25.34
C ARG A 312 14.50 11.01 26.12
N SER A 313 13.89 10.18 26.95
CA SER A 313 12.69 10.54 27.71
C SER A 313 12.98 11.63 28.75
N LYS A 314 12.46 12.85 28.52
CA LYS A 314 12.35 13.91 29.55
C LYS A 314 11.15 13.69 30.50
N THR A 315 10.48 12.54 30.43
CA THR A 315 9.22 12.33 31.15
C THR A 315 9.43 11.62 32.49
N ASN A 316 8.76 12.15 33.51
CA ASN A 316 8.71 11.57 34.85
C ASN A 316 7.77 10.35 34.93
N LYS A 317 7.06 10.00 33.84
CA LYS A 317 6.19 8.82 33.82
C LYS A 317 7.03 7.55 33.83
N ARG A 318 7.08 6.92 35.00
CA ARG A 318 7.75 5.62 35.18
C ARG A 318 6.87 4.43 34.83
N ARG A 319 5.54 4.59 34.78
CA ARG A 319 4.60 3.49 34.48
C ARG A 319 4.11 3.56 33.04
N VAL A 320 4.26 2.45 32.33
CA VAL A 320 3.79 2.25 30.95
C VAL A 320 2.79 1.10 30.95
N THR A 321 1.58 1.35 30.43
CA THR A 321 0.54 0.33 30.32
C THR A 321 0.24 0.08 28.86
N ILE A 322 0.25 -1.20 28.47
CA ILE A 322 -0.24 -1.67 27.18
C ILE A 322 -1.51 -2.47 27.45
N ASN A 323 -2.62 -1.98 26.93
CA ASN A 323 -3.91 -2.62 27.09
C ASN A 323 -4.06 -3.67 26.00
N ALA A 324 -4.06 -4.95 26.34
CA ALA A 324 -4.55 -5.97 25.43
C ALA A 324 -5.91 -6.51 25.91
N ARG A 325 -6.82 -6.67 24.96
CA ARG A 325 -8.18 -7.18 25.14
C ARG A 325 -8.38 -8.36 24.19
N GLY A 326 -9.37 -9.21 24.45
CA GLY A 326 -9.56 -10.43 23.66
C GLY A 326 -8.63 -11.57 24.09
N SER A 327 -8.87 -12.75 23.51
CA SER A 327 -8.20 -14.01 23.88
C SER A 327 -7.07 -14.38 22.93
N GLU A 328 -6.92 -13.68 21.80
CA GLU A 328 -6.03 -14.12 20.71
C GLU A 328 -4.83 -13.20 20.42
N ASN A 329 -4.47 -12.28 21.32
CA ASN A 329 -3.26 -11.46 21.12
C ASN A 329 -2.00 -12.32 21.17
N ARG A 330 -1.20 -12.24 20.11
CA ARG A 330 0.05 -13.02 19.96
C ARG A 330 1.21 -12.11 19.66
N ILE A 331 2.30 -12.28 20.39
CA ILE A 331 3.56 -11.63 20.08
C ILE A 331 4.66 -12.69 19.92
N LEU A 332 5.14 -12.81 18.68
CA LEU A 332 6.06 -13.83 18.18
C LEU A 332 7.35 -13.17 17.67
N SER A 333 8.10 -12.55 18.57
CA SER A 333 9.34 -11.83 18.26
C SER A 333 10.48 -12.21 19.20
N PRO A 334 11.75 -12.17 18.75
CA PRO A 334 12.89 -12.52 19.59
C PRO A 334 13.07 -11.60 20.80
N VAL A 335 12.89 -10.29 20.59
CA VAL A 335 12.96 -9.26 21.65
C VAL A 335 11.58 -8.65 21.82
N LEU A 336 11.03 -8.74 23.03
CA LEU A 336 9.67 -8.30 23.31
C LEU A 336 9.66 -6.84 23.72
N ILE A 337 10.50 -6.49 24.69
CA ILE A 337 10.60 -5.13 25.19
C ILE A 337 12.07 -4.79 25.38
N SER A 338 12.45 -3.63 24.87
CA SER A 338 13.78 -3.06 25.07
C SER A 338 13.65 -1.68 25.70
N ASP A 339 14.22 -1.48 26.88
CA ASP A 339 14.25 -0.23 27.62
C ASP A 339 15.69 0.27 27.73
N ALA A 340 16.00 1.29 26.92
CA ALA A 340 17.34 1.85 26.86
C ALA A 340 17.70 2.75 28.05
N ILE A 341 16.73 3.13 28.89
CA ILE A 341 16.95 3.97 30.09
C ILE A 341 16.99 3.10 31.34
N GLY A 342 16.09 2.12 31.42
CA GLY A 342 15.85 1.37 32.64
C GLY A 342 14.89 2.07 33.61
N GLY A 343 14.51 1.38 34.69
CA GLY A 343 13.77 1.97 35.82
C GLY A 343 12.27 2.23 35.59
N HIS A 344 11.70 1.75 34.48
CA HIS A 344 10.26 1.81 34.23
C HIS A 344 9.52 0.62 34.87
N GLU A 345 8.24 0.81 35.20
CA GLU A 345 7.29 -0.27 35.47
C GLU A 345 6.42 -0.45 34.23
N ILE A 346 6.56 -1.60 33.57
CA ILE A 346 5.85 -1.91 32.33
C ILE A 346 4.81 -2.97 32.64
N ILE A 347 3.55 -2.63 32.37
CA ILE A 347 2.40 -3.48 32.59
C ILE A 347 1.84 -3.90 31.24
N VAL A 348 1.86 -5.19 30.97
CA VAL A 348 1.28 -5.77 29.74
C VAL A 348 0.23 -6.79 30.13
N GLN A 349 -1.01 -6.56 29.69
CA GLN A 349 -2.15 -7.41 30.02
C GLN A 349 -2.53 -8.26 28.83
N HIS A 350 -2.94 -9.52 29.06
CA HIS A 350 -3.61 -10.40 28.12
C HIS A 350 -2.88 -10.63 26.77
N ILE A 351 -1.59 -10.94 26.82
CA ILE A 351 -0.79 -11.27 25.63
C ILE A 351 -0.15 -12.66 25.76
N TRP A 352 -0.15 -13.42 24.67
CA TRP A 352 0.61 -14.67 24.53
C TRP A 352 1.94 -14.47 23.80
N TRP A 353 3.04 -15.06 24.32
CA TRP A 353 4.43 -14.77 23.92
C TRP A 353 5.21 -15.95 23.29
N GLY A 354 4.51 -16.92 22.69
CA GLY A 354 5.12 -17.78 21.68
C GLY A 354 5.59 -19.18 22.07
N THR A 355 6.08 -19.48 23.29
CA THR A 355 6.53 -20.87 23.58
C THR A 355 6.50 -21.34 25.04
N SER A 356 6.19 -20.49 26.01
CA SER A 356 6.02 -20.90 27.41
C SER A 356 5.32 -19.77 28.17
N ASN A 357 4.72 -20.10 29.32
CA ASN A 357 4.36 -19.12 30.35
C ASN A 357 5.48 -18.05 30.38
N PRO A 358 5.20 -16.73 30.33
CA PRO A 358 6.24 -15.71 30.34
C PRO A 358 7.00 -15.84 31.66
N ASP A 359 8.02 -16.69 31.68
CA ASP A 359 8.96 -16.74 32.77
C ASP A 359 9.76 -15.46 32.59
N THR A 360 9.44 -14.46 33.41
CA THR A 360 10.09 -13.16 33.46
C THR A 360 11.60 -13.28 33.70
N LYS A 361 12.09 -14.51 33.96
CA LYS A 361 13.49 -14.92 34.05
C LYS A 361 14.20 -15.12 32.71
N ASP A 362 13.50 -15.20 31.57
CA ASP A 362 14.16 -15.17 30.25
C ASP A 362 14.61 -13.74 29.94
N ALA A 363 15.64 -13.29 30.67
CA ALA A 363 16.25 -11.96 30.61
C ALA A 363 16.72 -11.59 29.18
N ASN A 364 16.85 -12.58 28.30
CA ASN A 364 17.21 -12.36 26.90
C ASN A 364 16.07 -11.75 26.08
N ARG A 365 14.81 -11.84 26.52
CA ARG A 365 13.63 -11.27 25.82
C ARG A 365 13.20 -9.89 26.31
N PHE A 366 13.67 -9.50 27.51
CA PHE A 366 13.37 -8.24 28.17
C PHE A 366 14.67 -7.51 28.51
N HIS A 367 14.97 -6.43 27.80
CA HIS A 367 16.19 -5.66 28.04
C HIS A 367 15.83 -4.38 28.79
N GLY A 368 16.53 -4.07 29.89
CA GLY A 368 16.31 -2.84 30.66
C GLY A 368 16.84 -2.93 32.09
N VAL A 369 17.85 -2.12 32.42
CA VAL A 369 18.47 -2.14 33.75
C VAL A 369 17.50 -1.57 34.78
N GLY A 370 17.08 -2.37 35.76
CA GLY A 370 16.17 -1.93 36.82
C GLY A 370 14.71 -1.73 36.40
N THR A 371 14.33 -2.15 35.20
CA THR A 371 12.94 -2.14 34.72
C THR A 371 12.15 -3.27 35.37
N LYS A 372 10.95 -2.96 35.89
CA LYS A 372 10.02 -3.94 36.46
C LYS A 372 8.96 -4.30 35.42
N PHE A 373 8.87 -5.58 35.09
CA PHE A 373 7.85 -6.08 34.15
C PHE A 373 6.73 -6.79 34.92
N THR A 374 5.49 -6.36 34.69
CA THR A 374 4.28 -7.05 35.16
C THR A 374 3.52 -7.53 33.94
N ILE A 375 3.54 -8.84 33.71
CA ILE A 375 2.88 -9.47 32.58
C ILE A 375 1.74 -10.29 33.13
N PHE A 376 0.53 -10.03 32.65
CA PHE A 376 -0.64 -10.86 32.92
C PHE A 376 -0.85 -11.76 31.71
N PRO A 377 -0.25 -12.97 31.69
CA PRO A 377 -0.49 -13.89 30.59
C PRO A 377 -1.97 -14.24 30.55
N VAL A 378 -2.52 -14.36 29.34
CA VAL A 378 -3.70 -15.21 29.16
C VAL A 378 -3.19 -16.62 29.34
N ALA A 379 -3.57 -17.29 30.44
CA ALA A 379 -3.49 -18.73 30.47
C ALA A 379 -4.35 -19.21 29.30
N PRO A 380 -3.82 -19.97 28.33
CA PRO A 380 -4.66 -20.50 27.28
C PRO A 380 -5.66 -21.44 27.96
N THR A 381 -6.85 -20.94 28.28
CA THR A 381 -8.02 -21.77 28.60
C THR A 381 -8.64 -22.32 27.32
N ASP A 382 -7.93 -22.20 26.20
CA ASP A 382 -8.50 -22.34 24.90
C ASP A 382 -8.36 -23.77 24.35
N PRO A 383 -9.46 -24.55 24.25
CA PRO A 383 -9.46 -25.79 23.48
C PRO A 383 -9.12 -25.58 21.99
N TYR A 384 -9.03 -24.34 21.49
CA TYR A 384 -8.61 -23.96 20.13
C TYR A 384 -7.09 -23.84 19.89
N LEU A 385 -6.26 -24.48 20.73
CA LEU A 385 -5.02 -25.12 20.22
C LEU A 385 -5.32 -26.25 19.19
N GLN A 386 -6.59 -26.45 18.81
CA GLN A 386 -6.96 -27.17 17.58
C GLN A 386 -6.32 -26.49 16.36
N ARG A 387 -5.20 -27.07 15.97
CA ARG A 387 -4.69 -27.12 14.60
C ARG A 387 -5.83 -27.03 13.58
N ILE A 388 -5.88 -25.97 12.80
CA ILE A 388 -6.89 -25.81 11.74
C ILE A 388 -6.49 -26.59 10.49
N SER A 389 -7.47 -26.93 9.67
CA SER A 389 -7.26 -27.51 8.36
C SER A 389 -7.65 -26.54 7.25
N HIS A 390 -6.81 -26.43 6.22
CA HIS A 390 -7.15 -25.74 4.98
C HIS A 390 -7.58 -26.75 3.94
N GLU A 391 -8.73 -26.50 3.32
CA GLU A 391 -9.27 -27.30 2.22
C GLU A 391 -9.49 -26.42 1.01
N GLY A 392 -9.28 -26.97 -0.17
CA GLY A 392 -9.54 -26.26 -1.41
C GLY A 392 -9.26 -27.14 -2.62
N ALA A 393 -9.27 -26.53 -3.80
CA ALA A 393 -8.90 -27.19 -5.04
C ALA A 393 -7.93 -26.35 -5.88
N VAL A 394 -6.97 -26.98 -6.53
CA VAL A 394 -6.11 -26.39 -7.55
C VAL A 394 -6.74 -26.67 -8.92
N VAL A 395 -6.98 -25.62 -9.68
CA VAL A 395 -7.51 -25.69 -11.05
C VAL A 395 -6.62 -24.91 -12.01
N ASP A 396 -6.64 -25.23 -13.29
CA ASP A 396 -5.92 -24.48 -14.33
C ASP A 396 -6.67 -23.20 -14.76
N ALA A 397 -6.17 -22.54 -15.80
CA ALA A 397 -6.76 -21.32 -16.35
C ALA A 397 -8.19 -21.51 -16.89
N ASP A 398 -8.53 -22.72 -17.31
CA ASP A 398 -9.84 -23.12 -17.82
C ASP A 398 -10.80 -23.59 -16.71
N ASN A 399 -10.34 -23.59 -15.46
CA ASN A 399 -10.99 -24.20 -14.30
C ASN A 399 -11.08 -25.73 -14.33
N LYS A 400 -10.22 -26.42 -15.09
CA LYS A 400 -10.11 -27.87 -14.98
C LYS A 400 -9.27 -28.22 -13.75
N PRO A 401 -9.62 -29.27 -12.99
CA PRO A 401 -8.83 -29.70 -11.86
C PRO A 401 -7.40 -30.09 -12.23
N VAL A 402 -6.45 -29.78 -11.36
CA VAL A 402 -5.03 -30.17 -11.53
C VAL A 402 -4.68 -31.19 -10.45
N SER A 403 -4.50 -32.45 -10.84
CA SER A 403 -4.07 -33.52 -9.95
C SER A 403 -2.57 -33.47 -9.67
N ASP A 404 -2.16 -34.07 -8.55
CA ASP A 404 -0.77 -34.22 -8.12
C ASP A 404 0.01 -32.90 -7.92
N ALA A 405 -0.69 -31.76 -7.89
CA ALA A 405 -0.10 -30.47 -7.59
C ALA A 405 0.30 -30.42 -6.12
N MET A 406 1.55 -30.06 -5.85
CA MET A 406 2.07 -29.88 -4.49
C MET A 406 1.54 -28.57 -3.91
N VAL A 407 0.87 -28.62 -2.76
CA VAL A 407 0.28 -27.46 -2.06
C VAL A 407 0.94 -27.26 -0.69
N TRP A 408 1.35 -26.03 -0.38
CA TRP A 408 1.96 -25.68 0.92
C TRP A 408 1.67 -24.24 1.34
N ILE A 409 2.00 -23.91 2.59
CA ILE A 409 1.83 -22.57 3.17
C ILE A 409 3.20 -21.98 3.47
N ALA A 410 3.55 -20.82 2.91
CA ALA A 410 4.92 -20.28 2.99
C ALA A 410 5.40 -19.89 4.39
N ASP A 411 4.49 -19.70 5.35
CA ASP A 411 4.83 -19.23 6.71
C ASP A 411 4.29 -20.15 7.82
N SER A 412 3.89 -21.39 7.48
CA SER A 412 3.44 -22.36 8.48
C SER A 412 4.42 -23.54 8.61
N ARG A 413 4.48 -24.17 9.79
CA ARG A 413 5.21 -25.42 10.01
C ARG A 413 4.47 -26.68 9.52
N THR A 414 3.44 -26.54 8.68
CA THR A 414 2.68 -27.70 8.17
C THR A 414 3.44 -28.39 7.04
N ALA A 415 3.28 -29.71 6.95
CA ALA A 415 3.83 -30.49 5.84
C ALA A 415 3.07 -30.14 4.54
N PRO A 416 3.76 -30.08 3.39
CA PRO A 416 3.11 -29.95 2.09
C PRO A 416 2.19 -31.16 1.84
N THR A 417 1.15 -30.96 1.04
CA THR A 417 0.23 -32.01 0.57
C THR A 417 0.20 -32.04 -0.96
N THR A 418 -0.41 -33.05 -1.57
CA THR A 418 -0.66 -33.10 -3.02
C THR A 418 -2.16 -33.13 -3.30
N THR A 419 -2.56 -32.59 -4.44
CA THR A 419 -3.97 -32.62 -4.87
C THR A 419 -4.40 -34.00 -5.35
N ASP A 420 -5.66 -34.35 -5.14
CA ASP A 420 -6.27 -35.56 -5.70
C ASP A 420 -6.64 -35.41 -7.19
N ALA A 421 -7.27 -36.43 -7.78
CA ALA A 421 -7.70 -36.42 -9.18
C ALA A 421 -8.72 -35.30 -9.50
N GLU A 422 -9.46 -34.81 -8.50
CA GLU A 422 -10.37 -33.67 -8.61
C GLU A 422 -9.71 -32.34 -8.20
N GLY A 423 -8.38 -32.32 -8.12
CA GLY A 423 -7.59 -31.14 -7.79
C GLY A 423 -7.71 -30.71 -6.33
N ARG A 424 -8.36 -31.48 -5.45
CA ARG A 424 -8.62 -31.06 -4.06
C ARG A 424 -7.40 -31.30 -3.18
N PHE A 425 -7.14 -30.38 -2.25
CA PHE A 425 -6.10 -30.52 -1.23
C PHE A 425 -6.68 -30.36 0.18
N HIS A 426 -5.96 -30.92 1.15
CA HIS A 426 -6.25 -30.79 2.56
C HIS A 426 -4.94 -30.66 3.37
N ILE A 427 -4.71 -29.51 4.00
CA ILE A 427 -3.54 -29.25 4.86
C ILE A 427 -4.01 -29.17 6.31
N ARG A 428 -3.61 -30.13 7.16
CA ARG A 428 -3.90 -30.13 8.60
C ARG A 428 -2.74 -29.50 9.37
N GLY A 429 -3.05 -28.96 10.54
CA GLY A 429 -1.98 -28.62 11.49
C GLY A 429 -1.62 -27.15 11.52
N SER A 430 -2.28 -26.31 10.73
CA SER A 430 -1.96 -24.90 10.69
C SER A 430 -2.31 -24.26 12.01
N THR A 431 -1.48 -23.30 12.40
CA THR A 431 -1.92 -22.36 13.43
C THR A 431 -3.08 -21.53 12.87
N PRO A 432 -3.84 -20.92 13.75
CA PRO A 432 -4.69 -19.79 13.43
C PRO A 432 -3.84 -18.59 12.84
N GLY A 433 -4.11 -18.07 11.62
CA GLY A 433 -3.47 -16.87 11.01
C GLY A 433 -3.87 -16.55 9.55
N VAL A 434 -3.31 -15.47 8.96
CA VAL A 434 -3.39 -15.18 7.51
C VAL A 434 -2.26 -15.92 6.80
N TYR A 435 -2.60 -16.69 5.77
CA TYR A 435 -1.67 -17.59 5.10
C TYR A 435 -1.59 -17.31 3.61
N THR A 436 -0.38 -17.35 3.04
CA THR A 436 -0.23 -17.51 1.59
C THR A 436 -0.07 -19.00 1.29
N LEU A 437 -1.08 -19.58 0.66
CA LEU A 437 -1.01 -20.90 0.03
C LEU A 437 -0.32 -20.82 -1.31
N TYR A 438 0.50 -21.80 -1.61
CA TYR A 438 1.16 -22.00 -2.89
C TYR A 438 0.77 -23.37 -3.42
N ALA A 439 0.61 -23.48 -4.74
CA ALA A 439 0.41 -24.72 -5.45
C ALA A 439 1.38 -24.80 -6.63
N TYR A 440 2.06 -25.94 -6.81
CA TYR A 440 3.02 -26.14 -7.90
C TYR A 440 2.80 -27.49 -8.58
N MET A 441 2.80 -27.49 -9.91
CA MET A 441 2.78 -28.71 -10.73
C MET A 441 3.79 -28.58 -11.87
N PRO A 442 4.71 -29.55 -12.06
CA PRO A 442 5.66 -29.54 -13.16
C PRO A 442 4.94 -29.38 -14.51
N TYR A 443 5.51 -28.55 -15.39
CA TYR A 443 4.99 -28.21 -16.72
C TYR A 443 3.66 -27.44 -16.78
N VAL A 444 2.99 -27.22 -15.64
CA VAL A 444 1.80 -26.34 -15.55
C VAL A 444 2.19 -24.97 -15.02
N GLY A 445 2.71 -24.88 -13.78
CA GLY A 445 3.13 -23.59 -13.21
C GLY A 445 3.09 -23.52 -11.68
N LEU A 446 3.19 -22.28 -11.17
CA LEU A 446 3.05 -21.94 -9.75
C LEU A 446 1.82 -21.03 -9.56
N GLY A 447 0.89 -21.44 -8.70
CA GLY A 447 -0.25 -20.65 -8.25
C GLY A 447 -0.07 -20.20 -6.80
N LYS A 448 -0.69 -19.07 -6.43
CA LYS A 448 -0.75 -18.62 -5.03
C LYS A 448 -2.14 -18.08 -4.68
N ALA A 449 -2.54 -18.29 -3.43
CA ALA A 449 -3.76 -17.73 -2.85
C ALA A 449 -3.49 -17.25 -1.43
N VAL A 450 -4.16 -16.18 -1.02
CA VAL A 450 -4.15 -15.75 0.39
C VAL A 450 -5.41 -16.32 1.03
N ALA A 451 -5.25 -17.13 2.07
CA ALA A 451 -6.34 -17.51 2.97
C ALA A 451 -6.30 -16.60 4.18
N ASP A 452 -7.30 -15.73 4.28
CA ASP A 452 -7.56 -14.87 5.44
C ASP A 452 -8.79 -15.42 6.19
N TRP A 453 -8.79 -15.24 7.49
CA TRP A 453 -9.78 -15.78 8.40
C TRP A 453 -11.15 -15.11 8.40
N ALA A 454 -11.39 -14.18 7.48
CA ALA A 454 -12.72 -13.64 7.29
C ALA A 454 -13.58 -14.41 6.28
N PHE A 455 -13.03 -15.28 5.41
CA PHE A 455 -13.86 -15.90 4.36
C PHE A 455 -13.48 -17.34 4.01
N ALA A 456 -14.31 -18.28 4.49
CA ALA A 456 -14.66 -19.45 3.69
C ALA A 456 -15.38 -18.95 2.42
N GLY A 457 -14.65 -18.88 1.29
CA GLY A 457 -15.30 -18.72 -0.02
C GLY A 457 -14.59 -17.90 -1.09
N GLU A 458 -13.37 -17.39 -0.88
CA GLU A 458 -12.68 -16.67 -1.95
C GLU A 458 -11.85 -17.59 -2.87
N VAL A 459 -12.12 -17.50 -4.17
CA VAL A 459 -11.29 -18.06 -5.24
C VAL A 459 -10.22 -17.01 -5.56
N SER A 460 -8.98 -17.25 -5.17
CA SER A 460 -7.88 -16.32 -5.50
C SER A 460 -7.25 -16.70 -6.83
N ARG A 461 -7.19 -15.73 -7.76
CA ARG A 461 -6.52 -15.86 -9.06
C ARG A 461 -5.19 -15.14 -9.04
N THR A 462 -4.12 -15.80 -9.48
CA THR A 462 -2.84 -15.12 -9.73
C THR A 462 -2.14 -15.62 -11.00
N MET A 463 -1.55 -14.67 -11.73
CA MET A 463 -0.74 -14.92 -12.94
C MET A 463 0.71 -15.24 -12.54
N GLY A 464 1.20 -16.41 -12.96
CA GLY A 464 2.62 -16.76 -12.94
C GLY A 464 3.26 -16.51 -14.30
N ALA A 465 4.55 -16.16 -14.32
CA ALA A 465 5.36 -16.09 -15.53
C ALA A 465 5.65 -17.52 -16.03
N GLY A 466 4.69 -18.10 -16.74
CA GLY A 466 4.68 -19.45 -17.29
C GLY A 466 3.42 -19.60 -18.14
N LYS A 467 3.39 -20.55 -19.08
CA LYS A 467 2.40 -20.53 -20.17
C LYS A 467 0.94 -20.67 -19.74
N GLU A 468 0.57 -21.11 -18.54
CA GLU A 468 -0.81 -21.01 -18.01
C GLU A 468 -0.86 -20.87 -16.47
N PRO A 469 -1.77 -20.05 -15.88
CA PRO A 469 -1.89 -19.86 -14.44
C PRO A 469 -2.61 -21.01 -13.71
N LEU A 470 -2.07 -21.42 -12.56
CA LEU A 470 -2.78 -22.25 -11.56
C LEU A 470 -3.61 -21.38 -10.62
N LEU A 471 -4.83 -21.81 -10.31
CA LEU A 471 -5.81 -21.16 -9.46
C LEU A 471 -6.08 -22.03 -8.23
N ILE A 472 -6.14 -21.42 -7.05
CA ILE A 472 -6.52 -22.12 -5.82
C ILE A 472 -7.93 -21.65 -5.42
N ARG A 473 -8.88 -22.58 -5.32
CA ARG A 473 -10.26 -22.36 -4.88
C ARG A 473 -10.43 -22.80 -3.43
N LEU A 474 -10.95 -21.94 -2.57
CA LEU A 474 -11.37 -22.31 -1.22
C LEU A 474 -12.90 -22.52 -1.21
N PRO A 475 -13.46 -23.47 -0.44
CA PRO A 475 -14.90 -23.70 -0.40
C PRO A 475 -15.66 -22.49 0.16
N GLY A 476 -16.78 -22.12 -0.48
CA GLY A 476 -17.72 -21.09 -0.02
C GLY A 476 -19.00 -21.71 0.55
N THR A 477 -19.48 -21.17 1.67
CA THR A 477 -20.67 -21.64 2.38
C THR A 477 -21.96 -21.21 1.66
N ILE A 478 -22.57 -22.12 0.91
CA ILE A 478 -24.04 -22.15 0.74
C ILE A 478 -24.50 -23.53 1.20
N ALA A 479 -24.83 -23.66 2.48
CA ALA A 479 -25.63 -24.77 2.98
C ALA A 479 -26.59 -24.24 4.05
N SER A 480 -27.87 -24.30 3.70
CA SER A 480 -29.03 -24.01 4.53
C SER A 480 -28.92 -24.64 5.93
N ILE A 481 -29.03 -23.83 6.98
CA ILE A 481 -29.44 -24.34 8.29
C ILE A 481 -30.93 -24.69 8.18
N LYS A 482 -31.24 -25.97 7.91
CA LYS A 482 -32.54 -26.54 8.27
C LYS A 482 -32.60 -26.56 9.79
N ARG A 483 -33.48 -25.75 10.38
CA ARG A 483 -33.90 -25.93 11.77
C ARG A 483 -34.84 -27.14 11.86
N GLY A 484 -34.47 -28.09 12.70
CA GLY A 484 -35.31 -29.11 13.33
C GLY A 484 -34.45 -29.75 14.42
N ARG A 485 -34.83 -29.87 15.68
CA ARG A 485 -36.12 -29.73 16.36
C ARG A 485 -36.25 -28.47 17.20
#